data_AF-A0A538LTB0-F1
#
_entry.id   AF-A0A538LTB0-F1
#
_cell.length_a   1.000
_cell.length_b   1.000
_cell.length_c   1.000
_cell.angle_alpha   90.00
_cell.angle_beta   90.00
_cell.angle_gamma   90.00
#
_symmetry.space_group_name_H-M   'P 1'
#
loop_
_entity.id
_entity.type
_entity.pdbx_description
1 polymer ?
#
loop_
_entity_poly.entity_id
_entity_poly.type
_entity_poly.pdbx_seq_one_letter_code
_entity_poly.pdbx_strand_id
1 'polypeptide(L)'
;MSASSQIPDQTQPKPPRRTRREQTRVLVMVILAILITLFAVLNVKQVKVNWIVGSGHAPLIIVIVVSLLVGVVLGHFAERRVGKRR
;
A
#
# COMPACT_ATOMS: atom_id res chain seq x y z
N MET A 1 -31.59 46.32 39.94
CA MET A 1 -30.19 45.83 40.11
C MET A 1 -30.20 44.36 39.73
N SER A 2 -29.76 44.03 38.52
CA SER A 2 -28.44 43.44 38.23
C SER A 2 -28.43 41.95 38.62
N ALA A 3 -28.11 40.97 37.78
CA ALA A 3 -27.31 41.00 36.57
C ALA A 3 -27.64 39.76 35.71
N SER A 4 -27.62 39.95 34.40
CA SER A 4 -27.60 38.90 33.40
C SER A 4 -26.27 38.16 33.46
N SER A 5 -26.26 36.93 33.95
CA SER A 5 -25.11 36.03 33.82
C SER A 5 -25.13 35.38 32.45
N GLN A 6 -24.56 36.06 31.45
CA GLN A 6 -24.21 35.49 30.16
C GLN A 6 -23.10 34.44 30.37
N ILE A 7 -23.42 33.18 30.09
CA ILE A 7 -22.45 32.08 30.04
C ILE A 7 -21.72 32.18 28.68
N PRO A 8 -20.38 32.07 28.61
CA PRO A 8 -19.64 32.24 27.38
C PRO A 8 -20.00 31.17 26.34
N ASP A 9 -20.26 31.63 25.13
CA ASP A 9 -20.47 30.82 23.92
C ASP A 9 -19.25 29.90 23.70
N GLN A 10 -19.38 28.64 24.13
CA GLN A 10 -18.42 27.59 23.81
C GLN A 10 -18.53 27.27 22.32
N THR A 11 -17.80 28.03 21.52
CA THR A 11 -17.49 27.71 20.13
C THR A 11 -16.56 26.50 20.08
N GLN A 12 -17.12 25.31 20.39
CA GLN A 12 -16.41 24.06 20.21
C GLN A 12 -16.19 23.83 18.70
N PRO A 13 -14.92 23.68 18.24
CA PRO A 13 -14.65 23.42 16.84
C PRO A 13 -15.19 22.02 16.47
N LYS A 14 -16.17 22.00 15.57
CA LYS A 14 -16.79 20.77 15.07
C LYS A 14 -15.71 19.93 14.38
N PRO A 15 -15.58 18.62 14.68
CA PRO A 15 -14.51 17.81 14.12
C PRO A 15 -14.59 17.79 12.59
N PRO A 16 -13.43 17.88 11.89
CA PRO A 16 -13.40 17.95 10.45
C PRO A 16 -14.05 16.71 9.84
N ARG A 17 -15.08 16.92 9.01
CA ARG A 17 -15.71 15.83 8.25
C ARG A 17 -14.72 15.37 7.19
N ARG A 18 -14.19 14.14 7.32
CA ARG A 18 -13.40 13.50 6.26
C ARG A 18 -14.17 13.58 4.95
N THR A 19 -13.51 14.06 3.91
CA THR A 19 -14.16 14.24 2.62
C THR A 19 -14.49 12.86 2.02
N ARG A 20 -15.56 12.75 1.20
CA ARG A 20 -15.89 11.48 0.53
C ARG A 20 -14.68 10.88 -0.20
N ARG A 21 -13.82 11.72 -0.77
CA ARG A 21 -12.58 11.31 -1.48
C ARG A 21 -11.57 10.63 -0.55
N GLU A 22 -11.41 11.13 0.68
CA GLU A 22 -10.54 10.49 1.68
C GLU A 22 -11.10 9.15 2.12
N GLN A 23 -12.42 9.06 2.35
CA GLN A 23 -13.07 7.80 2.70
C GLN A 23 -12.93 6.75 1.60
N THR A 24 -13.12 7.15 0.33
CA THR A 24 -12.89 6.26 -0.82
C THR A 24 -11.43 5.81 -0.90
N ARG A 25 -10.47 6.73 -0.71
CA ARG A 25 -9.04 6.38 -0.74
C ARG A 25 -8.67 5.38 0.35
N VAL A 26 -9.16 5.58 1.57
CA VAL A 26 -8.94 4.65 2.68
C VAL A 26 -9.56 3.29 2.39
N LEU A 27 -10.79 3.25 1.88
CA LEU A 27 -11.46 2.01 1.51
C LEU A 27 -10.67 1.23 0.45
N VAL A 28 -10.21 1.92 -0.60
CA VAL A 28 -9.39 1.30 -1.66
C VAL A 28 -8.09 0.71 -1.09
N MET A 29 -7.40 1.44 -0.21
CA MET A 29 -6.17 0.96 0.43
C MET A 29 -6.41 -0.28 1.29
N VAL A 30 -7.51 -0.31 2.05
CA VAL A 30 -7.87 -1.46 2.89
C VAL A 30 -8.17 -2.69 2.03
N ILE A 31 -8.96 -2.52 0.97
CA ILE A 31 -9.26 -3.62 0.03
C ILE A 31 -7.96 -4.14 -0.61
N LEU A 32 -7.08 -3.24 -1.05
CA LEU A 32 -5.80 -3.62 -1.66
C LEU A 32 -4.91 -4.39 -0.68
N ALA A 33 -4.82 -3.97 0.58
CA ALA A 33 -4.04 -4.65 1.61
C ALA A 33 -4.56 -6.08 1.87
N ILE A 34 -5.89 -6.26 1.91
CA ILE A 34 -6.53 -7.57 2.06
C ILE A 34 -6.19 -8.45 0.85
N LEU A 35 -6.31 -7.93 -0.37
CA LEU A 35 -6.00 -8.66 -1.59
C LEU A 35 -4.54 -9.09 -1.65
N ILE A 36 -3.60 -8.21 -1.31
CA ILE A 36 -2.17 -8.54 -1.25
C ILE A 36 -1.91 -9.64 -0.22
N THR A 37 -2.50 -9.53 0.97
CA THR A 37 -2.35 -10.53 2.04
C THR A 37 -2.89 -11.90 1.61
N LEU A 38 -4.10 -11.91 1.03
CA LEU A 38 -4.73 -13.14 0.56
C LEU A 38 -3.95 -13.77 -0.59
N PHE A 39 -3.52 -12.95 -1.56
CA PHE A 39 -2.67 -13.39 -2.66
C PHE A 39 -1.35 -13.98 -2.14
N ALA A 40 -0.73 -13.35 -1.14
CA ALA A 40 0.47 -13.87 -0.52
C ALA A 40 0.22 -15.26 0.08
N VAL A 41 -0.75 -15.39 0.99
CA VAL A 41 -1.08 -16.65 1.68
C VAL A 41 -1.45 -17.77 0.70
N LEU A 42 -2.34 -17.49 -0.26
CA LEU A 42 -2.78 -18.48 -1.25
C LEU A 42 -1.65 -18.93 -2.20
N ASN A 43 -0.65 -18.07 -2.41
CA ASN A 43 0.53 -18.37 -3.22
C ASN A 43 1.78 -18.69 -2.39
N VAL A 44 1.66 -18.98 -1.08
CA VAL A 44 2.71 -19.64 -0.26
C VAL A 44 2.82 -21.14 -0.58
N LYS A 45 2.45 -21.56 -1.80
CA LYS A 45 2.68 -22.94 -2.22
C LYS A 45 4.18 -23.11 -2.44
N GLN A 46 4.76 -24.04 -1.68
CA GLN A 46 6.13 -24.51 -1.81
C GLN A 46 6.28 -25.19 -3.19
N VAL A 47 6.84 -24.48 -4.17
CA VAL A 47 7.12 -25.06 -5.48
C VAL A 47 8.52 -25.67 -5.45
N LYS A 48 8.63 -26.93 -5.90
CA LYS A 48 9.92 -27.59 -6.10
C LYS A 48 10.68 -26.89 -7.22
N VAL A 49 11.81 -26.29 -6.90
CA VAL A 49 12.77 -25.76 -7.87
C VAL A 49 13.92 -26.76 -7.97
N ASN A 50 14.11 -27.32 -9.16
CA ASN A 50 15.21 -28.22 -9.44
C ASN A 50 16.41 -27.39 -9.90
N TRP A 51 17.47 -27.42 -9.11
CA TRP A 51 18.77 -26.85 -9.44
C TRP A 51 19.72 -27.97 -9.87
N ILE A 52 20.77 -27.62 -10.62
CA ILE A 52 21.78 -28.56 -11.13
C ILE A 52 22.50 -29.36 -10.03
N VAL A 53 22.45 -28.92 -8.77
CA VAL A 53 23.11 -29.58 -7.61
C VAL A 53 22.11 -29.91 -6.46
N GLY A 54 20.80 -29.78 -6.66
CA GLY A 54 19.82 -30.09 -5.61
C GLY A 54 18.39 -29.59 -5.89
N SER A 55 17.43 -29.99 -5.06
CA SER A 55 16.05 -29.48 -5.15
C SER A 55 15.68 -28.70 -3.89
N GLY A 56 15.16 -27.49 -4.08
CA GLY A 56 14.75 -26.59 -3.00
C GLY A 56 13.27 -26.25 -3.15
N HIS A 57 12.56 -26.08 -2.04
CA HIS A 57 11.16 -25.64 -2.06
C HIS A 57 11.14 -24.14 -1.75
N ALA A 58 10.64 -23.35 -2.70
CA ALA A 58 10.50 -21.91 -2.54
C ALA A 58 9.04 -21.49 -2.77
N PRO A 59 8.49 -20.58 -1.95
CA PRO A 59 7.15 -20.04 -2.16
C PRO A 59 7.06 -19.21 -3.45
N LEU A 60 6.05 -19.47 -4.29
CA LEU A 60 5.83 -18.77 -5.57
C LEU A 60 5.70 -17.24 -5.42
N ILE A 61 5.10 -16.78 -4.31
CA ILE A 61 4.95 -15.35 -4.01
C ILE A 61 6.28 -14.59 -3.96
N ILE A 62 7.34 -15.21 -3.43
CA ILE A 62 8.66 -14.57 -3.30
C ILE A 62 9.23 -14.27 -4.69
N VAL A 63 9.06 -15.21 -5.63
CA VAL A 63 9.52 -15.06 -7.02
C VAL A 63 8.81 -13.91 -7.72
N ILE A 64 7.49 -13.81 -7.55
CA ILE A 64 6.68 -12.73 -8.15
C ILE A 64 7.09 -11.37 -7.59
N VAL A 65 7.22 -11.24 -6.27
CA VAL A 65 7.61 -9.98 -5.62
C VAL A 65 9.00 -9.53 -6.06
N VAL A 66 9.98 -10.44 -6.08
CA VAL A 66 11.34 -10.12 -6.54
C VAL A 66 11.34 -9.71 -8.01
N SER A 67 10.61 -10.41 -8.88
CA SER A 67 10.54 -10.08 -10.31
C SER A 67 9.91 -8.72 -10.56
N LEU A 68 8.82 -8.40 -9.86
CA LEU A 68 8.19 -7.07 -9.93
C LEU A 68 9.14 -5.97 -9.46
N LEU A 69 9.83 -6.19 -8.33
CA LEU A 69 10.76 -5.23 -7.77
C LEU A 69 11.93 -4.97 -8.74
N VAL A 70 12.49 -6.02 -9.32
CA VAL A 70 13.53 -5.90 -10.37
C VAL A 70 12.99 -5.14 -11.58
N GLY A 71 11.78 -5.45 -12.06
CA GLY A 71 11.15 -4.74 -13.17
C GLY A 71 10.98 -3.25 -12.91
N VAL A 72 10.51 -2.86 -11.72
CA VAL A 72 10.35 -1.45 -11.32
C VAL A 72 11.70 -0.75 -11.24
N VAL A 73 12.70 -1.38 -10.63
CA VAL A 73 14.05 -0.82 -10.54
C VAL A 73 14.63 -0.61 -11.95
N LEU A 74 14.59 -1.62 -12.80
CA LEU A 74 15.11 -1.53 -14.16
C LEU A 74 14.36 -0.46 -14.98
N GLY A 75 13.04 -0.42 -14.90
CA GLY A 75 12.22 0.59 -15.59
C GLY A 75 12.59 2.01 -15.16
N HIS A 76 12.68 2.24 -13.84
CA HIS A 76 13.05 3.54 -13.29
C HIS A 76 14.49 3.96 -13.66
N PHE A 77 15.44 3.03 -13.66
CA PHE A 77 16.81 3.31 -14.11
C PHE A 77 16.89 3.51 -15.63
N ALA A 78 16.07 2.82 -16.42
CA ALA A 78 15.98 2.98 -17.86
C ALA A 78 15.42 4.36 -18.23
N GLU A 79 14.33 4.79 -17.60
CA GLU A 79 13.77 6.15 -17.77
C GLU A 79 14.81 7.23 -17.43
N ARG A 80 15.52 7.07 -16.31
CA ARG A 80 16.59 8.00 -15.92
C ARG A 80 17.73 8.07 -16.94
N ARG A 81 18.03 6.98 -17.66
CA ARG A 81 19.06 6.96 -18.71
C ARG A 81 18.57 7.49 -20.06
N VAL A 82 17.31 7.24 -20.42
CA VAL A 82 16.73 7.71 -21.69
C VAL A 82 16.48 9.22 -21.65
N GLY A 83 16.03 9.77 -20.52
CA GLY A 83 15.82 11.22 -20.36
C GLY A 83 17.12 12.06 -20.39
N LYS A 84 18.29 11.42 -20.25
CA LYS A 84 19.60 12.10 -20.39
C LYS A 84 20.19 12.02 -21.80
N ARG A 85 19.54 11.29 -22.72
CA ARG A 85 19.95 11.11 -24.12
C ARG A 85 19.04 11.79 -25.14
N ARG A 86 17.91 12.37 -24.70
CA ARG A 86 17.10 13.32 -25.48
C ARG A 86 17.38 14.73 -24.99
#